data_AF-D2VZY9-F1
#
_entry.id   AF-D2VZY9-F1
#
_cell.length_a   1.000
_cell.length_b   1.000
_cell.length_c   1.000
_cell.angle_alpha   90.00
_cell.angle_beta   90.00
_cell.angle_gamma   90.00
#
_symmetry.space_group_name_H-M   'P 1'
#
loop_
_entity.id
_entity.type
_entity.pdbx_description
1 polymer ?
#
loop_
_entity_poly.entity_id
_entity_poly.type
_entity_poly.pdbx_seq_one_letter_code
_entity_poly.pdbx_strand_id
1 'polypeptide(L)'
;MISTNSPHHSDSNTTTTTHDNNIISSITPPPPPPLIVSNENKKILLNPIRKFNVIAVSPNRNVPPPPPPSANTMRVPPPPSSLKYIPKEDACSSSARPKSLAEELKLKIKKEVEQCKVVPFKINEENETISEDGLRVVRFVVTSDTHNKHGMLNLPQEADVLLHCGDFTYAGSNAEVSRFNDWLGTVNYKHKIVICGNHEYPKTKEKYDELLSNATAVLVNSSITIEGVKIFGTPFVPNMGDFQGENYFTKLLDNTGFYKKEEDLKSVYDLIDTDTDILMTHTPPNKILDGSGKYGSYALKERLQYLTNLKVSCFGHVHGAYGYQKVGNTLFINASSDGVEQPIVFDYIVKK
;
A
#
# COMPACT_ATOMS: atom_id res chain seq x y z
N MET A 1 -34.89 47.74 30.64
CA MET A 1 -35.29 47.61 32.05
C MET A 1 -36.23 46.42 32.19
N ILE A 2 -36.04 45.70 33.29
CA ILE A 2 -36.56 44.38 33.65
C ILE A 2 -38.09 44.41 33.89
N SER A 3 -38.78 43.30 33.59
CA SER A 3 -39.94 42.82 34.38
C SER A 3 -40.27 41.37 33.97
N THR A 4 -39.74 40.32 34.60
CA THR A 4 -40.21 39.61 35.81
C THR A 4 -41.65 39.10 35.80
N ASN A 5 -41.76 37.77 35.67
CA ASN A 5 -42.58 36.77 36.39
C ASN A 5 -43.93 37.14 37.01
N SER A 6 -44.93 36.29 36.72
CA SER A 6 -45.75 35.61 37.74
C SER A 6 -46.50 34.38 37.20
N PRO A 7 -46.95 33.44 38.08
CA PRO A 7 -47.19 32.02 37.75
C PRO A 7 -48.64 31.51 38.02
N HIS A 8 -48.81 30.19 37.78
CA HIS A 8 -49.72 29.20 38.41
C HIS A 8 -51.08 28.78 37.78
N HIS A 9 -51.31 27.46 37.94
CA HIS A 9 -52.52 26.60 37.81
C HIS A 9 -52.94 26.19 36.38
N SER A 10 -53.40 24.97 36.07
CA SER A 10 -53.95 23.84 36.85
C SER A 10 -54.02 22.54 36.00
N ASP A 11 -53.87 21.40 36.68
CA ASP A 11 -54.61 20.12 36.61
C ASP A 11 -54.94 19.36 35.30
N SER A 12 -54.39 18.14 35.30
CA SER A 12 -54.92 16.82 34.89
C SER A 12 -56.10 16.72 33.91
N ASN A 13 -55.88 15.96 32.83
CA ASN A 13 -56.91 15.11 32.24
C ASN A 13 -56.33 13.84 31.60
N THR A 14 -56.90 12.71 32.01
CA THR A 14 -56.70 11.34 31.51
C THR A 14 -57.75 10.99 30.44
N THR A 15 -57.30 10.37 29.36
CA THR A 15 -58.03 9.57 28.34
C THR A 15 -56.90 8.89 27.51
N THR A 16 -56.91 7.66 26.99
CA THR A 16 -57.91 6.61 26.76
C THR A 16 -57.16 5.34 26.29
N THR A 17 -57.74 4.16 26.63
CA THR A 17 -57.88 2.92 25.82
C THR A 17 -56.69 2.00 25.50
N THR A 18 -56.70 0.86 26.21
CA THR A 18 -56.67 -0.56 25.74
C THR A 18 -55.81 -0.93 24.52
N HIS A 19 -54.76 -1.73 24.77
CA HIS A 19 -54.05 -2.50 23.75
C HIS A 19 -54.18 -4.01 23.95
N ASP A 20 -54.37 -4.67 22.82
CA ASP A 20 -54.65 -6.07 22.60
C ASP A 20 -53.49 -7.00 22.99
N ASN A 21 -53.87 -8.14 23.55
CA ASN A 21 -53.04 -9.31 23.70
C ASN A 21 -52.81 -9.95 22.33
N ASN A 22 -51.54 -10.08 21.91
CA ASN A 22 -51.17 -11.15 21.00
C ASN A 22 -49.75 -11.67 21.27
N ILE A 23 -49.72 -12.99 21.39
CA ILE A 23 -48.61 -13.87 21.75
C ILE A 23 -47.61 -13.89 20.58
N ILE A 24 -46.33 -13.60 20.84
CA ILE A 24 -45.23 -13.90 19.93
C ILE A 24 -44.31 -14.92 20.61
N SER A 25 -44.41 -16.15 20.12
CA SER A 25 -43.50 -17.25 20.40
C SER A 25 -42.09 -16.94 19.90
N SER A 26 -41.11 -17.11 20.77
CA SER A 26 -39.68 -17.11 20.46
C SER A 26 -39.34 -18.26 19.49
N ILE A 27 -39.05 -17.93 18.23
CA ILE A 27 -38.48 -18.88 17.26
C ILE A 27 -36.98 -18.58 17.17
N THR A 28 -36.18 -19.41 17.84
CA THR A 28 -34.74 -19.50 17.60
C THR A 28 -34.52 -20.31 16.31
N PRO A 29 -33.59 -19.92 15.42
CA PRO A 29 -33.27 -20.71 14.23
C PRO A 29 -32.57 -22.03 14.64
N PRO A 30 -32.85 -23.15 13.95
CA PRO A 30 -32.20 -24.42 14.26
C PRO A 30 -30.71 -24.38 13.90
N PRO A 31 -29.85 -25.10 14.66
CA PRO A 31 -28.42 -25.17 14.37
C PRO A 31 -28.17 -25.87 13.02
N PRO A 32 -27.09 -25.52 12.31
CA PRO A 32 -26.75 -26.14 11.03
C PRO A 32 -26.44 -27.64 11.23
N PRO A 33 -26.82 -28.50 10.26
CA PRO A 33 -26.54 -29.93 10.33
C PRO A 33 -25.02 -30.22 10.30
N PRO A 34 -24.56 -31.28 10.96
CA PRO A 34 -23.14 -31.64 10.98
C PRO A 34 -22.63 -31.99 9.57
N LEU A 35 -21.43 -31.51 9.24
CA LEU A 35 -20.71 -31.84 8.01
C LEU A 35 -20.40 -33.34 7.97
N ILE A 36 -21.17 -34.07 7.16
CA ILE A 36 -20.87 -35.45 6.78
C ILE A 36 -19.72 -35.40 5.77
N VAL A 37 -18.53 -35.83 6.19
CA VAL A 37 -17.41 -36.08 5.28
C VAL A 37 -17.64 -37.43 4.62
N SER A 38 -18.15 -37.42 3.39
CA SER A 38 -18.11 -38.59 2.50
C SER A 38 -16.81 -38.56 1.68
N ASN A 39 -15.99 -39.58 1.90
CA ASN A 39 -14.84 -39.91 1.06
C ASN A 39 -15.34 -40.41 -0.30
N GLU A 40 -15.31 -39.59 -1.34
CA GLU A 40 -15.31 -40.10 -2.71
C GLU A 40 -14.33 -39.33 -3.61
N ASN A 41 -13.38 -40.11 -4.14
CA ASN A 41 -12.41 -39.76 -5.15
C ASN A 41 -13.09 -39.17 -6.40
N LYS A 42 -12.77 -37.93 -6.76
CA LYS A 42 -12.83 -37.46 -8.16
C LYS A 42 -11.58 -36.67 -8.53
N LYS A 43 -10.80 -37.27 -9.43
CA LYS A 43 -9.79 -36.59 -10.27
C LYS A 43 -10.43 -35.33 -10.87
N ILE A 44 -9.89 -34.17 -10.54
CA ILE A 44 -10.12 -32.93 -11.30
C ILE A 44 -8.77 -32.49 -11.84
N LEU A 45 -8.74 -32.32 -13.17
CA LEU A 45 -7.62 -31.87 -13.95
C LEU A 45 -7.06 -30.56 -13.40
N LEU A 46 -5.77 -30.58 -13.06
CA LEU A 46 -4.97 -29.39 -12.77
C LEU A 46 -4.83 -28.57 -14.06
N ASN A 47 -5.59 -27.49 -14.19
CA ASN A 47 -5.26 -26.43 -15.13
C ASN A 47 -3.98 -25.71 -14.64
N PRO A 48 -3.01 -25.44 -15.52
CA PRO A 48 -1.75 -24.85 -15.11
C PRO A 48 -1.95 -23.40 -14.65
N ILE A 49 -1.39 -23.12 -13.48
CA ILE A 49 -1.29 -21.84 -12.80
C ILE A 49 -0.71 -20.79 -13.77
N ARG A 50 -1.49 -19.74 -14.10
CA ARG A 50 -0.98 -18.56 -14.80
C ARG A 50 0.00 -17.82 -13.88
N LYS A 51 1.28 -17.81 -14.27
CA LYS A 51 2.36 -17.09 -13.57
C LYS A 51 2.18 -15.59 -13.78
N PHE A 52 2.18 -14.82 -12.70
CA PHE A 52 2.44 -13.38 -12.75
C PHE A 52 3.97 -13.21 -12.86
N ASN A 53 4.44 -12.49 -13.87
CA ASN A 53 5.85 -12.14 -14.00
C ASN A 53 6.09 -10.81 -13.29
N VAL A 54 6.94 -10.81 -12.27
CA VAL A 54 7.47 -9.58 -11.63
C VAL A 54 8.88 -9.38 -12.18
N ILE A 55 9.16 -8.19 -12.72
CA ILE A 55 10.46 -7.86 -13.30
C ILE A 55 11.17 -6.90 -12.35
N ALA A 56 12.28 -7.33 -11.75
CA ALA A 56 13.13 -6.49 -10.92
C ALA A 56 14.28 -5.90 -11.75
N VAL A 57 14.44 -4.58 -11.74
CA VAL A 57 15.57 -3.88 -12.38
C VAL A 57 16.72 -3.81 -11.36
N SER A 58 17.92 -4.26 -11.75
CA SER A 58 19.10 -4.27 -10.87
C SER A 58 19.77 -2.89 -10.79
N PRO A 59 20.31 -2.49 -9.62
CA PRO A 59 20.95 -1.19 -9.44
C PRO A 59 22.35 -1.13 -10.05
N ASN A 60 22.63 -0.07 -10.82
CA ASN A 60 23.98 0.26 -11.30
C ASN A 60 24.71 1.09 -10.24
N ARG A 61 25.67 0.48 -9.54
CA ARG A 61 26.40 1.09 -8.41
C ARG A 61 27.54 1.99 -8.91
N ASN A 62 27.27 3.16 -9.46
CA ASN A 62 28.32 4.14 -9.83
C ASN A 62 27.81 5.59 -9.89
N VAL A 63 27.14 6.09 -8.85
CA VAL A 63 26.78 7.52 -8.76
C VAL A 63 27.27 8.10 -7.43
N PRO A 64 28.10 9.16 -7.43
CA PRO A 64 28.56 9.83 -6.21
C PRO A 64 27.45 10.71 -5.59
N PRO A 65 27.44 10.90 -4.26
CA PRO A 65 26.39 11.64 -3.56
C PRO A 65 26.46 13.16 -3.81
N PRO A 66 25.32 13.88 -3.83
CA PRO A 66 25.28 15.33 -3.94
C PRO A 66 25.66 16.04 -2.63
N PRO A 67 26.07 17.33 -2.70
CA PRO A 67 26.47 18.11 -1.53
C PRO A 67 25.28 18.45 -0.60
N PRO A 68 25.52 18.65 0.71
CA PRO A 68 24.46 18.88 1.69
C PRO A 68 23.80 20.27 1.54
N PRO A 69 22.48 20.38 1.79
CA PRO A 69 21.77 21.65 1.75
C PRO A 69 22.10 22.55 2.96
N SER A 70 22.13 23.86 2.73
CA SER A 70 22.34 24.90 3.73
C SER A 70 21.19 24.96 4.74
N ALA A 71 21.52 25.01 6.03
CA ALA A 71 20.58 24.97 7.14
C ALA A 71 19.80 26.30 7.31
N ASN A 72 18.47 26.25 7.14
CA ASN A 72 17.49 26.95 7.99
C ASN A 72 16.07 26.74 7.45
N THR A 73 15.34 25.77 8.01
CA THR A 73 13.89 25.78 8.36
C THR A 73 13.51 24.39 8.90
N MET A 74 12.53 24.36 9.82
CA MET A 74 12.23 23.27 10.77
C MET A 74 12.26 21.85 10.19
N ARG A 75 13.02 20.97 10.85
CA ARG A 75 13.22 19.56 10.46
C ARG A 75 12.05 18.70 10.95
N VAL A 76 11.38 18.02 10.02
CA VAL A 76 10.64 16.79 10.30
C VAL A 76 11.68 15.73 10.71
N PRO A 77 11.49 14.98 11.82
CA PRO A 77 12.45 13.96 12.20
C PRO A 77 12.51 12.88 11.10
N PRO A 78 13.71 12.44 10.67
CA PRO A 78 13.82 11.35 9.72
C PRO A 78 13.28 10.05 10.35
N PRO A 79 12.76 9.10 9.55
CA PRO A 79 12.43 7.77 10.05
C PRO A 79 13.68 7.12 10.67
N PRO A 80 13.52 6.20 11.64
CA PRO A 80 14.64 5.61 12.36
C PRO A 80 15.57 4.86 11.39
N SER A 81 16.73 5.45 11.14
CA SER A 81 17.84 4.81 10.44
C SER A 81 18.45 3.75 11.37
N SER A 82 18.08 2.49 11.21
CA SER A 82 18.84 1.39 11.82
C SER A 82 20.01 1.05 10.91
N LEU A 83 21.23 1.37 11.35
CA LEU A 83 22.45 0.54 11.21
C LEU A 83 23.67 1.32 11.73
N LYS A 84 24.17 0.95 12.93
CA LYS A 84 25.53 1.28 13.37
C LYS A 84 26.47 0.17 12.89
N TYR A 85 27.50 0.58 12.14
CA TYR A 85 28.64 -0.24 11.73
C TYR A 85 29.47 -0.66 12.95
N ILE A 86 29.77 -1.95 13.09
CA ILE A 86 30.72 -2.50 14.08
C ILE A 86 31.89 -3.11 13.28
N PRO A 87 33.16 -2.71 13.51
CA PRO A 87 34.30 -3.29 12.80
C PRO A 87 34.57 -4.71 13.33
N LYS A 88 34.94 -5.63 12.44
CA LYS A 88 35.52 -6.92 12.83
C LYS A 88 37.04 -6.76 12.96
N GLU A 89 37.57 -7.13 14.12
CA GLU A 89 38.98 -7.43 14.32
C GLU A 89 39.30 -8.86 13.85
N ASP A 90 40.47 -9.01 13.25
CA ASP A 90 41.03 -10.28 12.79
C ASP A 90 41.64 -11.09 13.93
N ALA A 91 41.43 -12.41 13.92
CA ALA A 91 42.38 -13.35 14.50
C ALA A 91 42.33 -14.72 13.79
N CYS A 92 43.53 -15.17 13.43
CA CYS A 92 43.91 -16.35 12.67
C CYS A 92 43.75 -17.67 13.48
N SER A 93 43.36 -18.77 12.83
CA SER A 93 44.13 -20.03 12.79
C SER A 93 43.35 -21.20 12.19
N SER A 94 44.12 -22.04 11.51
CA SER A 94 43.76 -23.20 10.69
C SER A 94 43.27 -24.42 11.46
N SER A 95 42.17 -25.03 11.00
CA SER A 95 42.03 -26.49 10.89
C SER A 95 40.80 -26.81 10.03
N ALA A 96 40.92 -27.80 9.14
CA ALA A 96 39.85 -28.22 8.25
C ALA A 96 38.64 -28.73 9.05
N ARG A 97 37.51 -28.02 8.96
CA ARG A 97 36.22 -28.44 9.53
C ARG A 97 35.32 -29.03 8.43
N PRO A 98 34.45 -29.99 8.78
CA PRO A 98 33.42 -30.47 7.86
C PRO A 98 32.54 -29.29 7.42
N LYS A 99 32.11 -29.29 6.15
CA LYS A 99 31.32 -28.21 5.53
C LYS A 99 30.19 -27.82 6.48
N SER A 100 30.22 -26.57 6.95
CA SER A 100 29.22 -26.07 7.90
C SER A 100 27.85 -26.07 7.23
N LEU A 101 26.78 -26.26 8.01
CA LEU A 101 25.38 -26.12 7.58
C LEU A 101 25.15 -24.83 6.77
N ALA A 102 25.93 -23.77 7.04
CA ALA A 102 25.90 -22.50 6.32
C ALA A 102 26.45 -22.59 4.88
N GLU A 103 27.40 -23.47 4.59
CA GLU A 103 27.91 -23.70 3.23
C GLU A 103 26.95 -24.56 2.40
N GLU A 104 26.30 -25.56 3.01
CA GLU A 104 25.24 -26.32 2.35
C GLU A 104 24.01 -25.45 2.06
N LEU A 105 23.65 -24.56 2.99
CA LEU A 105 22.56 -23.60 2.78
C LEU A 105 22.92 -22.59 1.67
N LYS A 106 24.17 -22.10 1.63
CA LYS A 106 24.66 -21.24 0.54
C LYS A 106 24.63 -21.93 -0.81
N LEU A 107 24.97 -23.22 -0.88
CA LEU A 107 24.94 -23.98 -2.12
C LEU A 107 23.51 -24.27 -2.59
N LYS A 108 22.59 -24.51 -1.64
CA LYS A 108 21.16 -24.71 -1.92
C LYS A 108 20.49 -23.43 -2.41
N ILE A 109 20.77 -22.30 -1.75
CA ILE A 109 20.35 -20.96 -2.20
C ILE A 109 20.95 -20.64 -3.58
N LYS A 110 22.22 -20.95 -3.83
CA LYS A 110 22.85 -20.70 -5.13
C LYS A 110 22.22 -21.54 -6.25
N LYS A 111 21.85 -22.81 -5.98
CA LYS A 111 21.13 -23.67 -6.92
C LYS A 111 19.68 -23.20 -7.18
N GLU A 112 18.98 -22.71 -6.16
CA GLU A 112 17.63 -22.16 -6.31
C GLU A 112 17.65 -20.81 -7.06
N VAL A 113 18.66 -19.97 -6.82
CA VAL A 113 18.89 -18.72 -7.58
C VAL A 113 19.29 -19.00 -9.04
N GLU A 114 20.08 -20.05 -9.31
CA GLU A 114 20.41 -20.48 -10.68
C GLU A 114 19.24 -21.16 -11.43
N GLN A 115 18.24 -21.69 -10.72
CA GLN A 115 16.97 -22.15 -11.29
C GLN A 115 15.97 -21.01 -11.54
N CYS A 116 16.15 -19.87 -10.87
CA CYS A 116 15.47 -18.60 -11.15
C CYS A 116 16.16 -17.79 -12.27
N LYS A 117 16.68 -18.46 -13.31
CA LYS A 117 17.18 -17.77 -14.50
C LYS A 117 16.04 -17.07 -15.22
N VAL A 118 16.10 -15.73 -15.17
CA VAL A 118 15.34 -14.78 -15.97
C VAL A 118 15.33 -15.23 -17.42
N VAL A 119 14.14 -15.39 -18.01
CA VAL A 119 13.98 -15.50 -19.46
C VAL A 119 13.76 -14.07 -19.97
N PRO A 120 14.72 -13.46 -20.69
CA PRO A 120 14.49 -12.16 -21.30
C PRO A 120 13.48 -12.33 -22.43
N PHE A 121 12.30 -11.69 -22.31
CA PHE A 121 11.33 -11.64 -23.38
C PHE A 121 11.65 -10.43 -24.26
N LYS A 122 11.96 -10.69 -25.54
CA LYS A 122 12.01 -9.66 -26.58
C LYS A 122 10.58 -9.44 -27.08
N ILE A 123 10.13 -8.19 -27.10
CA ILE A 123 8.97 -7.80 -27.92
C ILE A 123 9.50 -6.95 -29.07
N ASN A 124 9.09 -7.34 -30.27
CA ASN A 124 9.38 -6.66 -31.51
C ASN A 124 8.69 -5.29 -31.52
N GLU A 125 9.38 -4.31 -32.10
CA GLU A 125 8.85 -2.99 -32.39
C GLU A 125 7.49 -3.10 -33.12
N GLU A 126 6.53 -2.31 -32.64
CA GLU A 126 5.28 -1.92 -33.31
C GLU A 126 4.26 -3.03 -33.59
N ASN A 127 3.30 -3.18 -32.68
CA ASN A 127 1.85 -3.37 -32.90
C ASN A 127 1.22 -3.91 -31.59
N GLU A 128 0.10 -3.34 -31.15
CA GLU A 128 -0.71 -3.87 -30.04
C GLU A 128 -1.05 -5.36 -30.30
N THR A 129 -0.30 -6.29 -29.72
CA THR A 129 -0.58 -7.73 -29.85
C THR A 129 -1.75 -8.10 -28.95
N ILE A 130 -2.96 -7.97 -29.47
CA ILE A 130 -4.15 -8.62 -28.90
C ILE A 130 -3.97 -10.13 -29.12
N SER A 131 -3.89 -10.91 -28.04
CA SER A 131 -3.95 -12.38 -28.17
C SER A 131 -5.32 -12.77 -28.73
N GLU A 132 -5.40 -13.83 -29.55
CA GLU A 132 -6.65 -14.37 -30.11
C GLU A 132 -7.77 -14.61 -29.06
N ASP A 133 -7.41 -14.70 -27.77
CA ASP A 133 -8.30 -14.87 -26.63
C ASP A 133 -8.96 -13.57 -26.09
N GLY A 134 -8.75 -12.40 -26.73
CA GLY A 134 -9.30 -11.12 -26.24
C GLY A 134 -8.67 -10.61 -24.93
N LEU A 135 -7.48 -11.10 -24.58
CA LEU A 135 -6.72 -10.65 -23.43
C LEU A 135 -5.80 -9.49 -23.81
N ARG A 136 -5.69 -8.50 -22.93
CA ARG A 136 -4.67 -7.46 -23.01
C ARG A 136 -3.84 -7.44 -21.73
N VAL A 137 -2.58 -7.03 -21.86
CA VAL A 137 -1.68 -6.81 -20.74
C VAL A 137 -1.56 -5.31 -20.52
N VAL A 138 -1.68 -4.88 -19.25
CA VAL A 138 -1.41 -3.51 -18.81
C VAL A 138 -0.21 -3.57 -17.88
N ARG A 139 0.85 -2.83 -18.19
CA ARG A 139 2.08 -2.77 -17.41
C ARG A 139 2.06 -1.61 -16.43
N PHE A 140 2.16 -1.95 -15.15
CA PHE A 140 2.20 -1.00 -14.05
C PHE A 140 3.62 -0.86 -13.51
N VAL A 141 3.98 0.36 -13.16
CA VAL A 141 5.21 0.72 -12.44
C VAL A 141 4.80 1.31 -11.10
N VAL A 142 5.33 0.78 -10.01
CA VAL A 142 4.99 1.19 -8.63
C VAL A 142 6.20 1.80 -7.96
N THR A 143 6.01 2.96 -7.34
CA THR A 143 7.00 3.60 -6.46
C THR A 143 6.28 4.29 -5.30
N SER A 144 7.02 4.67 -4.27
CA SER A 144 6.53 5.36 -3.09
C SER A 144 7.69 6.05 -2.38
N ASP A 145 7.38 6.96 -1.45
CA ASP A 145 8.36 7.51 -0.51
C ASP A 145 9.57 8.13 -1.22
N THR A 146 9.32 8.84 -2.31
CA THR A 146 10.43 9.44 -3.08
C THR A 146 11.05 10.62 -2.34
N HIS A 147 10.33 11.29 -1.43
CA HIS A 147 10.87 12.34 -0.56
C HIS A 147 11.68 13.41 -1.32
N ASN A 148 11.13 13.95 -2.41
CA ASN A 148 11.80 14.85 -3.38
C ASN A 148 12.93 14.24 -4.23
N LYS A 149 13.21 12.94 -4.13
CA LYS A 149 14.27 12.24 -4.87
C LYS A 149 13.72 11.45 -6.06
N HIS A 150 12.55 11.80 -6.57
CA HIS A 150 11.91 11.14 -7.72
C HIS A 150 12.77 11.19 -9.00
N GLY A 151 13.66 12.17 -9.14
CA GLY A 151 14.65 12.23 -10.22
C GLY A 151 15.77 11.17 -10.15
N MET A 152 15.86 10.41 -9.05
CA MET A 152 16.82 9.29 -8.88
C MET A 152 16.25 7.95 -9.34
N LEU A 153 14.96 7.91 -9.71
CA LEU A 153 14.30 6.69 -10.17
C LEU A 153 14.66 6.40 -11.62
N ASN A 154 15.05 5.15 -11.90
CA ASN A 154 15.21 4.64 -13.25
C ASN A 154 13.89 3.99 -13.68
N LEU A 155 13.00 4.82 -14.21
CA LEU A 155 11.73 4.37 -14.75
C LEU A 155 11.94 3.54 -16.03
N PRO A 156 11.24 2.40 -16.21
CA PRO A 156 11.25 1.67 -17.47
C PRO A 156 10.87 2.56 -18.65
N GLN A 157 11.48 2.34 -19.82
CA GLN A 157 11.15 3.11 -21.02
C GLN A 157 9.70 2.88 -21.45
N GLU A 158 9.18 1.66 -21.25
CA GLU A 158 7.84 1.26 -21.66
C GLU A 158 7.02 0.77 -20.46
N ALA A 159 5.94 1.48 -20.15
CA ALA A 159 4.87 1.07 -19.25
C ALA A 159 3.59 1.87 -19.53
N ASP A 160 2.45 1.37 -19.05
CA ASP A 160 1.16 2.01 -19.27
C ASP A 160 0.76 2.94 -18.12
N VAL A 161 1.08 2.54 -16.89
CA VAL A 161 0.59 3.21 -15.68
C VAL A 161 1.67 3.36 -14.62
N LEU A 162 1.90 4.57 -14.12
CA LEU A 162 2.63 4.83 -12.88
C LEU A 162 1.66 4.85 -11.69
N LEU A 163 1.99 4.12 -10.63
CA LEU A 163 1.35 4.21 -9.31
C LEU A 163 2.38 4.80 -8.31
N HIS A 164 2.08 5.96 -7.72
CA HIS A 164 2.89 6.54 -6.64
C HIS A 164 2.14 6.46 -5.30
N CYS A 165 2.64 5.66 -4.36
CA CYS A 165 1.96 5.33 -3.10
C CYS A 165 2.20 6.31 -1.95
N GLY A 166 2.34 7.61 -2.23
CA GLY A 166 2.52 8.66 -1.22
C GLY A 166 3.96 9.03 -0.90
N ASP A 167 4.13 10.06 -0.06
CA ASP A 167 5.41 10.64 0.38
C ASP A 167 6.32 11.05 -0.78
N PHE A 168 5.73 11.76 -1.75
CA PHE A 168 6.49 12.35 -2.85
C PHE A 168 7.21 13.64 -2.45
N THR A 169 6.76 14.29 -1.37
CA THR A 169 7.41 15.45 -0.74
C THR A 169 8.19 15.03 0.51
N TYR A 170 9.06 15.92 1.01
CA TYR A 170 9.70 15.73 2.32
C TYR A 170 9.00 16.53 3.42
N ALA A 171 8.40 17.68 3.12
CA ALA A 171 7.74 18.52 4.11
C ALA A 171 6.35 19.03 3.69
N GLY A 172 5.80 18.54 2.57
CA GLY A 172 4.43 18.87 2.15
C GLY A 172 4.22 20.27 1.57
N SER A 173 5.29 21.05 1.35
CA SER A 173 5.19 22.41 0.82
C SER A 173 4.72 22.43 -0.63
N ASN A 174 3.98 23.47 -1.04
CA ASN A 174 3.50 23.58 -2.42
C ASN A 174 4.65 23.61 -3.45
N ALA A 175 5.84 24.09 -3.07
CA ALA A 175 7.02 24.06 -3.94
C ALA A 175 7.54 22.64 -4.17
N GLU A 176 7.46 21.75 -3.17
CA GLU A 176 7.78 20.33 -3.33
C GLU A 176 6.72 19.63 -4.20
N VAL A 177 5.44 19.91 -3.96
CA VAL A 177 4.34 19.39 -4.78
C VAL A 177 4.52 19.81 -6.25
N SER A 178 4.85 21.07 -6.50
CA SER A 178 5.13 21.58 -7.86
C SER A 178 6.30 20.85 -8.51
N ARG A 179 7.42 20.66 -7.82
CA ARG A 179 8.57 19.92 -8.36
C ARG A 179 8.23 18.47 -8.68
N PHE A 180 7.45 17.82 -7.83
CA PHE A 180 6.96 16.47 -8.11
C PHE A 180 6.03 16.46 -9.33
N ASN A 181 5.14 17.44 -9.47
CA ASN A 181 4.28 17.58 -10.65
C ASN A 181 5.10 17.80 -11.93
N ASP A 182 6.16 18.62 -11.87
CA ASP A 182 7.07 18.83 -13.01
C ASP A 182 7.72 17.51 -13.43
N TRP A 183 8.19 16.72 -12.46
CA TRP A 183 8.72 15.38 -12.73
C TRP A 183 7.66 14.44 -13.32
N LEU A 184 6.42 14.42 -12.81
CA LEU A 184 5.32 13.65 -13.39
C LEU A 184 5.08 14.03 -14.86
N GLY A 185 5.29 15.29 -15.23
CA GLY A 185 5.21 15.77 -16.61
C GLY A 185 6.27 15.17 -17.54
N THR A 186 7.39 14.70 -16.99
CA THR A 186 8.46 14.02 -17.76
C THR A 186 8.20 12.52 -17.95
N VAL A 187 7.27 11.94 -17.17
CA VAL A 187 6.94 10.51 -17.24
C VAL A 187 6.01 10.24 -18.42
N ASN A 188 6.54 9.57 -19.45
CA ASN A 188 5.83 9.24 -20.68
C ASN A 188 5.00 7.95 -20.58
N TYR A 189 4.18 7.82 -19.55
CA TYR A 189 3.19 6.75 -19.42
C TYR A 189 1.78 7.31 -19.61
N LYS A 190 0.87 6.47 -20.10
CA LYS A 190 -0.52 6.87 -20.40
C LYS A 190 -1.25 7.39 -19.17
N HIS A 191 -1.06 6.73 -18.03
CA HIS A 191 -1.70 7.12 -16.77
C HIS A 191 -0.69 7.29 -15.63
N LYS A 192 -0.92 8.30 -14.78
CA LYS A 192 -0.16 8.50 -13.52
C LYS A 192 -1.14 8.68 -12.37
N ILE A 193 -1.19 7.69 -11.49
CA ILE A 193 -2.11 7.64 -10.34
C ILE A 193 -1.31 7.85 -9.07
N VAL A 194 -1.75 8.79 -8.25
CA VAL A 194 -1.03 9.23 -7.05
C VAL A 194 -1.96 9.17 -5.85
N ILE A 195 -1.45 8.69 -4.73
CA ILE A 195 -2.01 9.00 -3.40
C ILE A 195 -1.02 9.86 -2.63
N CYS A 196 -1.49 10.54 -1.59
CA CYS A 196 -0.62 11.20 -0.61
C CYS A 196 -0.11 10.19 0.43
N GLY A 197 0.94 10.55 1.16
CA GLY A 197 1.41 9.89 2.37
C GLY A 197 1.46 10.85 3.55
N ASN A 198 2.14 10.48 4.64
CA ASN A 198 2.19 11.30 5.86
C ASN A 198 3.04 12.58 5.75
N HIS A 199 3.89 12.72 4.73
CA HIS A 199 4.67 13.93 4.48
C HIS A 199 3.88 15.01 3.73
N GLU A 200 2.77 14.65 3.09
CA GLU A 200 1.90 15.60 2.41
C GLU A 200 0.92 16.29 3.37
N TYR A 201 0.84 17.63 3.35
CA TYR A 201 -0.17 18.34 4.14
C TYR A 201 -1.58 18.00 3.68
N PRO A 202 -2.55 17.82 4.60
CA PRO A 202 -3.91 17.47 4.23
C PRO A 202 -4.53 18.63 3.43
N LYS A 203 -4.96 18.34 2.20
CA LYS A 203 -5.70 19.26 1.34
C LYS A 203 -6.89 18.50 0.77
N THR A 204 -7.89 19.23 0.27
CA THR A 204 -9.00 18.57 -0.43
C THR A 204 -8.47 17.90 -1.70
N LYS A 205 -9.21 16.90 -2.18
CA LYS A 205 -8.86 16.19 -3.43
C LYS A 205 -8.74 17.18 -4.58
N GLU A 206 -9.68 18.12 -4.70
CA GLU A 206 -9.73 19.12 -5.76
C GLU A 206 -8.47 20.00 -5.76
N LYS A 207 -7.95 20.33 -4.57
CA LYS A 207 -6.72 21.11 -4.47
C LYS A 207 -5.50 20.30 -4.91
N TYR A 208 -5.47 19.01 -4.61
CA TYR A 208 -4.42 18.14 -5.12
C TYR A 208 -4.51 17.92 -6.63
N ASP A 209 -5.72 17.75 -7.18
CA ASP A 209 -5.93 17.67 -8.62
C ASP A 209 -5.45 18.95 -9.34
N GLU A 210 -5.67 20.13 -8.75
CA GLU A 210 -5.15 21.41 -9.26
C GLU A 210 -3.61 21.46 -9.25
N LEU A 211 -2.99 21.06 -8.13
CA LEU A 211 -1.54 21.13 -7.94
C LEU A 211 -0.77 20.06 -8.72
N LEU A 212 -1.38 18.90 -8.94
CA LEU A 212 -0.81 17.75 -9.64
C LEU A 212 -1.41 17.60 -11.04
N SER A 213 -1.40 18.69 -11.81
CA SER A 213 -2.00 18.76 -13.15
C SER A 213 -1.46 17.75 -14.17
N ASN A 214 -0.26 17.17 -13.94
CA ASN A 214 0.31 16.13 -14.79
C ASN A 214 -0.11 14.71 -14.37
N ALA A 215 -0.74 14.55 -13.21
CA ALA A 215 -1.33 13.28 -12.79
C ALA A 215 -2.65 13.05 -13.52
N THR A 216 -2.96 11.79 -13.83
CA THR A 216 -4.28 11.39 -14.34
C THR A 216 -5.33 11.49 -13.24
N ALA A 217 -4.97 11.09 -12.02
CA ALA A 217 -5.82 11.21 -10.85
C ALA A 217 -5.00 11.23 -9.57
N VAL A 218 -5.44 12.05 -8.62
CA VAL A 218 -5.07 11.93 -7.21
C VAL A 218 -6.21 11.25 -6.47
N LEU A 219 -5.93 10.15 -5.78
CA LEU A 219 -6.94 9.39 -5.06
C LEU A 219 -6.88 9.68 -3.56
N VAL A 220 -8.03 10.03 -2.98
CA VAL A 220 -8.21 10.27 -1.54
C VAL A 220 -9.53 9.64 -1.12
N ASN A 221 -9.47 8.42 -0.58
CA ASN A 221 -10.66 7.60 -0.29
C ASN A 221 -11.59 7.47 -1.51
N SER A 222 -11.01 7.27 -2.67
CA SER A 222 -11.73 7.26 -3.94
C SER A 222 -11.15 6.23 -4.89
N SER A 223 -11.95 5.79 -5.86
CA SER A 223 -11.52 4.89 -6.93
C SER A 223 -11.54 5.53 -8.30
N ILE A 224 -10.77 4.94 -9.23
CA ILE A 224 -10.80 5.22 -10.66
C ILE A 224 -10.69 3.90 -11.41
N THR A 225 -11.37 3.80 -12.56
CA THR A 225 -11.21 2.67 -13.48
C THR A 225 -10.47 3.14 -14.71
N ILE A 226 -9.24 2.64 -14.89
CA ILE A 226 -8.41 2.88 -16.08
C ILE A 226 -8.03 1.55 -16.68
N GLU A 227 -8.00 1.48 -18.02
CA GLU A 227 -7.68 0.24 -18.71
C GLU A 227 -8.48 -0.99 -18.23
N GLY A 228 -9.74 -0.78 -17.78
CA GLY A 228 -10.60 -1.87 -17.29
C GLY A 228 -10.15 -2.45 -15.94
N VAL A 229 -9.30 -1.74 -15.19
CA VAL A 229 -8.82 -2.11 -13.86
C VAL A 229 -9.30 -1.05 -12.87
N LYS A 230 -10.02 -1.49 -11.82
CA LYS A 230 -10.49 -0.60 -10.75
C LYS A 230 -9.43 -0.41 -9.69
N ILE A 231 -8.97 0.82 -9.51
CA ILE A 231 -7.93 1.21 -8.57
C ILE A 231 -8.56 2.05 -7.46
N PHE A 232 -8.44 1.62 -6.20
CA PHE A 232 -8.86 2.42 -5.05
C PHE A 232 -7.63 2.97 -4.33
N GLY A 233 -7.67 4.23 -3.90
CA GLY A 233 -6.57 4.88 -3.20
C GLY A 233 -6.98 5.56 -1.90
N THR A 234 -6.21 5.35 -0.84
CA THR A 234 -6.35 6.09 0.43
C THR A 234 -4.99 6.46 1.04
N PRO A 235 -4.80 7.71 1.51
CA PRO A 235 -3.53 8.19 2.03
C PRO A 235 -3.34 7.94 3.54
N PHE A 236 -4.39 7.52 4.24
CA PHE A 236 -4.39 7.51 5.70
C PHE A 236 -3.44 6.45 6.28
N VAL A 237 -2.76 6.82 7.36
CA VAL A 237 -1.82 5.96 8.09
C VAL A 237 -2.14 5.94 9.58
N PRO A 238 -1.72 4.89 10.31
CA PRO A 238 -1.87 4.83 11.75
C PRO A 238 -1.00 5.90 12.41
N ASN A 239 -1.45 6.40 13.55
CA ASN A 239 -0.66 7.29 14.38
C ASN A 239 0.68 6.61 14.71
N MET A 240 1.74 7.41 14.72
CA MET A 240 3.04 6.89 15.17
C MET A 240 2.95 6.48 16.65
N GLY A 241 2.06 7.14 17.40
CA GLY A 241 1.60 6.81 18.75
C GLY A 241 0.94 5.45 18.97
N ASP A 242 0.71 4.66 17.91
CA ASP A 242 0.13 3.32 17.98
C ASP A 242 1.21 2.22 17.85
N PHE A 243 2.47 2.56 17.59
CA PHE A 243 3.56 1.61 17.29
C PHE A 243 4.65 1.54 18.38
N GLN A 244 5.30 0.38 18.50
CA GLN A 244 6.38 0.20 19.48
C GLN A 244 7.65 1.00 19.12
N GLY A 245 8.17 1.80 20.05
CA GLY A 245 9.43 2.56 19.91
C GLY A 245 9.30 4.08 19.79
N GLU A 246 8.13 4.63 20.14
CA GLU A 246 7.81 6.06 20.10
C GLU A 246 8.76 7.00 20.84
N ASN A 247 8.76 8.26 20.39
CA ASN A 247 9.31 9.38 21.15
C ASN A 247 8.32 10.57 21.16
N TYR A 248 8.62 11.59 21.96
CA TYR A 248 7.73 12.76 22.12
C TYR A 248 7.39 13.46 20.80
N PHE A 249 8.33 13.51 19.85
CA PHE A 249 8.14 14.20 18.57
C PHE A 249 7.17 13.47 17.65
N THR A 250 7.16 12.13 17.68
CA THR A 250 6.24 11.36 16.84
C THR A 250 4.78 11.51 17.27
N LYS A 251 4.51 11.80 18.55
CA LYS A 251 3.15 12.08 19.06
C LYS A 251 2.57 13.41 18.62
N LEU A 252 3.42 14.39 18.26
CA LEU A 252 2.94 15.71 17.83
C LEU A 252 2.21 15.66 16.49
N LEU A 253 2.41 14.59 15.71
CA LEU A 253 1.78 14.38 14.41
C LEU A 253 0.49 13.57 14.51
N ASP A 254 0.22 12.93 15.64
CA ASP A 254 -0.95 12.07 15.81
C ASP A 254 -2.25 12.86 15.58
N ASN A 255 -3.15 12.28 14.79
CA ASN A 255 -4.41 12.90 14.36
C ASN A 255 -4.25 14.20 13.56
N THR A 256 -3.07 14.46 13.00
CA THR A 256 -2.83 15.57 12.07
C THR A 256 -2.56 15.04 10.68
N GLY A 257 -2.97 15.78 9.64
CA GLY A 257 -2.74 15.34 8.28
C GLY A 257 -3.46 14.05 7.93
N PHE A 258 -2.69 13.08 7.44
CA PHE A 258 -3.17 11.75 7.11
C PHE A 258 -2.97 10.74 8.24
N TYR A 259 -2.49 11.17 9.42
CA TYR A 259 -2.46 10.34 10.61
C TYR A 259 -3.85 10.21 11.23
N LYS A 260 -4.20 8.98 11.60
CA LYS A 260 -5.39 8.64 12.38
C LYS A 260 -5.04 7.53 13.36
N LYS A 261 -5.72 7.50 14.50
CA LYS A 261 -5.62 6.33 15.39
C LYS A 261 -6.04 5.07 14.65
N GLU A 262 -5.39 3.96 15.00
CA GLU A 262 -5.70 2.64 14.45
C GLU A 262 -7.18 2.26 14.60
N GLU A 263 -7.82 2.63 15.72
CA GLU A 263 -9.25 2.40 15.97
C GLU A 263 -10.17 3.16 14.99
N ASP A 264 -9.77 4.36 14.57
CA ASP A 264 -10.56 5.22 13.66
C ASP A 264 -10.36 4.83 12.19
N LEU A 265 -9.22 4.21 11.86
CA LEU A 265 -8.89 3.79 10.51
C LEU A 265 -9.85 2.75 9.94
N LYS A 266 -10.54 1.98 10.78
CA LYS A 266 -11.55 1.03 10.32
C LYS A 266 -12.61 1.74 9.45
N SER A 267 -13.10 2.89 9.91
CA SER A 267 -14.11 3.68 9.17
C SER A 267 -13.59 4.19 7.81
N VAL A 268 -12.29 4.46 7.71
CA VAL A 268 -11.64 4.87 6.46
C VAL A 268 -11.52 3.69 5.50
N TYR A 269 -11.02 2.55 5.98
CA TYR A 269 -10.82 1.37 5.14
C TYR A 269 -12.12 0.69 4.74
N ASP A 270 -13.20 0.84 5.52
CA ASP A 270 -14.53 0.37 5.13
C ASP A 270 -15.05 1.06 3.85
N LEU A 271 -14.49 2.22 3.47
CA LEU A 271 -14.79 2.91 2.20
C LEU A 271 -14.18 2.21 0.97
N ILE A 272 -13.19 1.32 1.14
CA ILE A 272 -12.54 0.64 0.01
C ILE A 272 -13.54 -0.26 -0.69
N ASP A 273 -13.85 -0.01 -1.97
CA ASP A 273 -14.85 -0.81 -2.70
C ASP A 273 -14.47 -2.31 -2.73
N THR A 274 -15.43 -3.21 -2.50
CA THR A 274 -15.17 -4.67 -2.43
C THR A 274 -14.77 -5.29 -3.77
N ASP A 275 -15.09 -4.63 -4.88
CA ASP A 275 -14.73 -4.98 -6.24
C ASP A 275 -13.41 -4.36 -6.71
N THR A 276 -12.62 -3.74 -5.82
CA THR A 276 -11.29 -3.20 -6.12
C THR A 276 -10.33 -4.26 -6.67
N ASP A 277 -9.71 -3.99 -7.82
CA ASP A 277 -8.69 -4.85 -8.44
C ASP A 277 -7.28 -4.56 -7.89
N ILE A 278 -6.95 -3.27 -7.79
CA ILE A 278 -5.69 -2.75 -7.27
C ILE A 278 -5.96 -1.77 -6.14
N LEU A 279 -5.36 -2.01 -4.97
CA LEU A 279 -5.43 -1.11 -3.82
C LEU A 279 -4.13 -0.32 -3.68
N MET A 280 -4.25 0.99 -3.52
CA MET A 280 -3.15 1.89 -3.15
C MET A 280 -3.40 2.42 -1.72
N THR A 281 -2.51 2.07 -0.80
CA THR A 281 -2.46 2.66 0.55
C THR A 281 -1.08 3.24 0.78
N HIS A 282 -0.92 4.21 1.67
CA HIS A 282 0.44 4.63 2.04
C HIS A 282 1.06 3.63 3.03
N THR A 283 0.32 3.25 4.08
CA THR A 283 0.74 2.24 5.07
C THR A 283 0.60 0.80 4.55
N PRO A 284 1.48 -0.13 4.95
CA PRO A 284 1.27 -1.56 4.74
C PRO A 284 0.15 -2.14 5.63
N PRO A 285 -0.44 -3.28 5.23
CA PRO A 285 -1.27 -4.08 6.14
C PRO A 285 -0.40 -4.79 7.19
N ASN A 286 -0.93 -4.95 8.40
CA ASN A 286 -0.24 -5.66 9.49
C ASN A 286 0.29 -7.04 9.05
N LYS A 287 1.57 -7.30 9.36
CA LYS A 287 2.34 -8.52 9.05
C LYS A 287 2.55 -8.82 7.56
N ILE A 288 2.35 -7.84 6.67
CA ILE A 288 2.68 -7.99 5.25
C ILE A 288 3.60 -6.83 4.85
N LEU A 289 4.87 -7.13 4.64
CA LEU A 289 5.89 -6.15 4.22
C LEU A 289 5.89 -4.89 5.11
N ASP A 290 5.69 -5.07 6.43
CA ASP A 290 5.55 -4.01 7.44
C ASP A 290 6.77 -3.90 8.38
N GLY A 291 7.89 -4.49 7.96
CA GLY A 291 9.18 -4.38 8.61
C GLY A 291 9.27 -5.09 9.97
N SER A 292 10.47 -5.06 10.57
CA SER A 292 10.71 -5.71 11.87
C SER A 292 9.95 -5.05 13.02
N GLY A 293 9.61 -3.76 12.88
CA GLY A 293 8.84 -3.00 13.86
C GLY A 293 7.33 -3.23 13.79
N LYS A 294 6.83 -3.97 12.78
CA LYS A 294 5.41 -4.27 12.58
C LYS A 294 4.55 -3.00 12.48
N TYR A 295 4.94 -2.11 11.58
CA TYR A 295 4.32 -0.80 11.38
C TYR A 295 3.07 -0.82 10.49
N GLY A 296 2.50 -2.01 10.25
CA GLY A 296 1.35 -2.17 9.37
C GLY A 296 0.03 -2.09 10.14
N SER A 297 -0.98 -1.53 9.49
CA SER A 297 -2.32 -1.34 10.07
C SER A 297 -3.08 -2.67 10.22
N TYR A 298 -3.61 -2.90 11.42
CA TYR A 298 -4.54 -3.98 11.76
C TYR A 298 -5.90 -3.78 11.08
N ALA A 299 -6.44 -2.56 11.08
CA ALA A 299 -7.70 -2.23 10.43
C ALA A 299 -7.63 -2.47 8.92
N LEU A 300 -6.50 -2.13 8.28
CA LEU A 300 -6.29 -2.44 6.86
C LEU A 300 -6.24 -3.96 6.66
N LYS A 301 -5.49 -4.68 7.52
CA LYS A 301 -5.40 -6.14 7.47
C LYS A 301 -6.77 -6.81 7.62
N GLU A 302 -7.64 -6.27 8.48
CA GLU A 302 -9.03 -6.71 8.63
C GLU A 302 -9.83 -6.46 7.35
N ARG A 303 -9.77 -5.25 6.78
CA ARG A 303 -10.49 -4.89 5.56
C ARG A 303 -10.17 -5.80 4.39
N LEU A 304 -8.90 -6.20 4.23
CA LEU A 304 -8.46 -7.08 3.13
C LEU A 304 -9.23 -8.41 3.05
N GLN A 305 -9.82 -8.88 4.15
CA GLN A 305 -10.60 -10.13 4.16
C GLN A 305 -11.87 -10.04 3.29
N TYR A 306 -12.36 -8.82 3.03
CA TYR A 306 -13.57 -8.56 2.26
C TYR A 306 -13.30 -8.22 0.79
N LEU A 307 -12.04 -8.05 0.40
CA LEU A 307 -11.64 -7.64 -0.96
C LEU A 307 -11.31 -8.87 -1.81
N THR A 308 -12.30 -9.71 -2.09
CA THR A 308 -12.10 -11.00 -2.78
C THR A 308 -11.62 -10.88 -4.22
N ASN A 309 -11.85 -9.72 -4.85
CA ASN A 309 -11.38 -9.43 -6.21
C ASN A 309 -9.93 -8.95 -6.26
N LEU A 310 -9.38 -8.45 -5.14
CA LEU A 310 -8.10 -7.78 -5.08
C LEU A 310 -6.95 -8.65 -5.59
N LYS A 311 -6.28 -8.19 -6.64
CA LYS A 311 -5.11 -8.87 -7.23
C LYS A 311 -3.81 -8.24 -6.81
N VAL A 312 -3.77 -6.93 -6.60
CA VAL A 312 -2.56 -6.22 -6.21
C VAL A 312 -2.86 -5.20 -5.11
N SER A 313 -2.00 -5.14 -4.09
CA SER A 313 -2.01 -4.11 -3.05
C SER A 313 -0.64 -3.45 -2.99
N CYS A 314 -0.59 -2.15 -3.29
CA CYS A 314 0.63 -1.36 -3.40
C CYS A 314 0.68 -0.30 -2.30
N PHE A 315 1.82 -0.19 -1.63
CA PHE A 315 2.05 0.74 -0.53
C PHE A 315 3.52 1.10 -0.37
N GLY A 316 3.84 1.93 0.62
CA GLY A 316 5.19 2.33 0.97
C GLY A 316 5.36 2.44 2.48
N HIS A 317 5.77 3.62 2.95
CA HIS A 317 5.92 4.04 4.35
C HIS A 317 7.02 3.32 5.15
N VAL A 318 7.13 1.99 5.01
CA VAL A 318 8.07 1.17 5.78
C VAL A 318 9.27 0.79 4.91
N HIS A 319 10.29 1.66 4.91
CA HIS A 319 11.44 1.58 3.99
C HIS A 319 12.23 0.28 4.12
N GLY A 320 12.42 -0.20 5.35
CA GLY A 320 13.14 -1.45 5.63
C GLY A 320 12.42 -2.72 5.15
N ALA A 321 11.25 -2.60 4.54
CA ALA A 321 10.46 -3.70 4.02
C ALA A 321 10.13 -3.56 2.52
N TYR A 322 10.88 -2.71 1.80
CA TYR A 322 10.81 -2.65 0.33
C TYR A 322 10.88 -4.05 -0.31
N GLY A 323 10.01 -4.28 -1.28
CA GLY A 323 9.93 -5.55 -2.00
C GLY A 323 8.49 -5.96 -2.28
N TYR A 324 8.31 -7.23 -2.60
CA TYR A 324 6.99 -7.78 -2.92
C TYR A 324 6.81 -9.18 -2.34
N GLN A 325 5.56 -9.54 -2.08
CA GLN A 325 5.18 -10.85 -1.56
C GLN A 325 3.81 -11.24 -2.08
N LYS A 326 3.64 -12.50 -2.49
CA LYS A 326 2.32 -13.04 -2.81
C LYS A 326 1.71 -13.70 -1.57
N VAL A 327 0.50 -13.32 -1.21
CA VAL A 327 -0.28 -13.95 -0.13
C VAL A 327 -1.62 -14.38 -0.71
N GLY A 328 -1.87 -15.69 -0.77
CA GLY A 328 -3.01 -16.24 -1.50
C GLY A 328 -2.96 -15.83 -2.98
N ASN A 329 -4.02 -15.16 -3.44
CA ASN A 329 -4.15 -14.70 -4.83
C ASN A 329 -3.75 -13.23 -5.03
N THR A 330 -3.31 -12.53 -3.98
CA THR A 330 -2.99 -11.11 -4.03
C THR A 330 -1.48 -10.90 -3.97
N LEU A 331 -0.97 -10.05 -4.85
CA LEU A 331 0.41 -9.56 -4.84
C LEU A 331 0.48 -8.30 -3.98
N PHE A 332 1.29 -8.32 -2.94
CA PHE A 332 1.57 -7.17 -2.09
C PHE A 332 2.90 -6.56 -2.48
N ILE A 333 2.96 -5.24 -2.61
CA ILE A 333 4.13 -4.49 -3.06
C ILE A 333 4.37 -3.34 -2.08
N ASN A 334 5.51 -3.38 -1.40
CA ASN A 334 6.05 -2.22 -0.69
C ASN A 334 7.10 -1.57 -1.60
N ALA A 335 6.77 -0.40 -2.14
CA ALA A 335 7.60 0.32 -3.11
C ALA A 335 8.33 1.53 -2.50
N SER A 336 8.59 1.51 -1.19
CA SER A 336 9.32 2.57 -0.48
C SER A 336 10.70 2.80 -1.07
N SER A 337 10.90 3.91 -1.79
CA SER A 337 12.12 4.16 -2.56
C SER A 337 13.22 4.88 -1.77
N ASP A 338 12.87 6.01 -1.16
CA ASP A 338 13.78 7.03 -0.63
C ASP A 338 14.91 7.44 -1.61
N GLY A 339 14.65 7.33 -2.91
CA GLY A 339 15.60 7.59 -4.00
C GLY A 339 16.70 6.54 -4.18
N VAL A 340 16.64 5.43 -3.43
CA VAL A 340 17.62 4.34 -3.49
C VAL A 340 17.01 3.14 -4.20
N GLU A 341 15.89 2.64 -3.67
CA GLU A 341 15.22 1.47 -4.23
C GLU A 341 14.45 1.86 -5.50
N GLN A 342 14.54 1.00 -6.50
CA GLN A 342 14.00 1.28 -7.83
C GLN A 342 12.52 0.92 -7.92
N PRO A 343 11.77 1.45 -8.90
CA PRO A 343 10.37 1.11 -9.08
C PRO A 343 10.15 -0.39 -9.34
N ILE A 344 9.04 -0.93 -8.81
CA ILE A 344 8.64 -2.33 -9.01
C ILE A 344 7.65 -2.41 -10.17
N VAL A 345 7.90 -3.32 -11.11
CA VAL A 345 7.08 -3.48 -12.33
C VAL A 345 6.27 -4.77 -12.26
N PHE A 346 4.98 -4.68 -12.60
CA PHE A 346 4.13 -5.86 -12.77
C PHE A 346 3.19 -5.71 -13.96
N ASP A 347 2.85 -6.85 -14.56
CA ASP A 347 1.89 -6.95 -15.66
C ASP A 347 0.53 -7.42 -15.13
N TYR A 348 -0.55 -6.75 -15.54
CA TYR A 348 -1.94 -7.08 -15.20
C TYR A 348 -2.69 -7.54 -16.46
N ILE A 349 -3.35 -8.69 -16.38
CA ILE A 349 -4.11 -9.25 -17.51
C ILE A 349 -5.57 -8.82 -17.40
N VAL A 350 -6.04 -8.07 -18.39
CA VAL A 350 -7.43 -7.63 -18.52
C VAL A 350 -8.11 -8.43 -19.62
N LYS A 351 -9.33 -8.90 -19.36
CA LYS A 351 -10.20 -9.49 -20.38
C LYS A 351 -11.00 -8.36 -21.04
N LYS A 352 -10.94 -8.24 -22.37
CA LYS A 352 -11.81 -7.30 -23.10
C LYS A 352 -13.25 -7.79 -23.12
#